data_AF-A0A0H4WMF2-F1
#
_entry.id   AF-A0A0H4WMF2-F1
#
_cell.length_a   1.000
_cell.length_b   1.000
_cell.length_c   1.000
_cell.angle_alpha   90.00
_cell.angle_beta   90.00
_cell.angle_gamma   90.00
#
_symmetry.space_group_name_H-M   'P 1'
#
loop_
_entity.id
_entity.type
_entity.pdbx_description
1 polymer ?
#
loop_
_entity_poly.entity_id
_entity_poly.type
_entity_poly.pdbx_seq_one_letter_code
_entity_poly.pdbx_strand_id
1 'polypeptide(L)'
;MAQTLYMTLRPGRKDGERAQRNAEVLIAACRAFEAKHGTLPDSLEQLVPGFVPKLPPAKFSGPTFGFTYDVSGAKDAPHHVLGWTDRIPFGRPFYVFEEDRWGYLD
;
A
#
# COMPACT_ATOMS: atom_id res chain seq x y z
N MET A 1 -26.80 -5.42 -9.87
CA MET A 1 -26.11 -4.19 -9.42
C MET A 1 -24.63 -4.38 -9.68
N ALA A 2 -24.10 -3.76 -10.73
CA ALA A 2 -22.67 -3.84 -11.06
C ALA A 2 -22.08 -2.45 -10.82
N GLN A 3 -21.28 -2.29 -9.77
CA GLN A 3 -20.58 -1.04 -9.52
C GLN A 3 -19.31 -1.02 -10.36
N THR A 4 -19.37 -0.22 -11.42
CA THR A 4 -18.24 0.13 -12.29
C THR A 4 -17.25 0.97 -11.50
N LEU A 5 -16.09 0.38 -11.16
CA LEU A 5 -14.97 1.07 -10.55
C LEU A 5 -14.28 1.95 -11.62
N TYR A 6 -14.29 3.27 -11.42
CA TYR A 6 -13.61 4.21 -12.29
C TYR A 6 -12.10 4.16 -12.05
N MET A 7 -11.36 3.41 -12.86
CA MET A 7 -9.90 3.58 -12.99
C MET A 7 -9.61 4.72 -13.95
N THR A 8 -9.37 5.92 -13.42
CA THR A 8 -8.73 7.00 -14.19
C THR A 8 -7.22 6.76 -14.25
N LEU A 9 -6.81 5.87 -15.16
CA LEU A 9 -5.41 5.71 -15.55
C LEU A 9 -4.90 7.01 -16.18
N ARG A 10 -4.15 7.83 -15.42
CA ARG A 10 -3.34 8.91 -16.00
C ARG A 10 -2.11 8.31 -16.66
N PRO A 11 -1.86 8.56 -17.97
CA PRO A 11 -0.71 7.99 -18.66
C PRO A 11 0.55 8.80 -18.33
N GLY A 12 1.53 8.17 -17.70
CA GLY A 12 2.85 8.79 -17.51
C GLY A 12 3.80 8.03 -16.58
N ARG A 13 4.84 7.44 -17.19
CA ARG A 13 6.14 7.02 -16.61
C ARG A 13 6.17 5.60 -16.00
N LYS A 14 6.71 4.66 -16.78
CA LYS A 14 6.94 3.22 -16.50
C LYS A 14 7.38 2.85 -15.07
N ASP A 15 8.12 3.73 -14.39
CA ASP A 15 8.60 3.49 -13.02
C ASP A 15 7.55 3.79 -11.94
N GLY A 16 6.72 4.83 -12.14
CA GLY A 16 5.59 5.10 -11.25
C GLY A 16 4.54 3.99 -11.32
N GLU A 17 4.34 3.44 -12.52
CA GLU A 17 3.53 2.24 -12.70
C GLU A 17 4.09 1.02 -11.94
N ARG A 18 5.42 0.91 -11.79
CA ARG A 18 6.03 -0.20 -11.05
C ARG A 18 5.81 -0.06 -9.55
N ALA A 19 6.00 1.13 -8.98
CA ALA A 19 5.70 1.38 -7.57
C ALA A 19 4.20 1.15 -7.28
N GLN A 20 3.33 1.63 -8.16
CA GLN A 20 1.89 1.39 -8.08
C GLN A 20 1.53 -0.10 -8.10
N ARG A 21 2.06 -0.86 -9.08
CA ARG A 21 1.83 -2.32 -9.14
C ARG A 21 2.35 -3.05 -7.89
N ASN A 22 3.49 -2.62 -7.37
CA ASN A 22 4.04 -3.19 -6.13
C ASN A 22 3.17 -2.83 -4.92
N ALA A 23 2.58 -1.63 -4.88
CA ALA A 23 1.62 -1.23 -3.86
C ALA A 23 0.38 -2.11 -3.91
N GLU A 24 -0.16 -2.37 -5.10
CA GLU A 24 -1.31 -3.26 -5.32
C GLU A 24 -1.01 -4.69 -4.85
N VAL A 25 0.20 -5.21 -5.09
CA VAL A 25 0.63 -6.52 -4.56
C VAL A 25 0.65 -6.52 -3.03
N LEU A 26 1.16 -5.45 -2.40
CA LEU A 26 1.18 -5.33 -0.94
C LEU A 26 -0.23 -5.21 -0.36
N ILE A 27 -1.11 -4.42 -0.97
CA ILE A 27 -2.51 -4.29 -0.57
C ILE A 27 -3.20 -5.66 -0.63
N ALA A 28 -3.05 -6.38 -1.75
CA ALA A 28 -3.63 -7.71 -1.91
C ALA A 28 -3.07 -8.71 -0.88
N ALA A 29 -1.78 -8.66 -0.58
CA ALA A 29 -1.16 -9.49 0.44
C ALA A 29 -1.67 -9.18 1.86
N CYS A 30 -1.82 -7.90 2.22
CA CYS A 30 -2.44 -7.50 3.48
C CYS A 30 -3.89 -7.98 3.59
N ARG A 31 -4.69 -7.90 2.53
CA ARG A 31 -6.06 -8.43 2.51
C ARG A 31 -6.10 -9.94 2.63
N ALA A 32 -5.17 -10.65 2.01
CA ALA A 32 -5.06 -12.10 2.18
C ALA A 32 -4.65 -12.46 3.63
N PHE A 33 -3.78 -11.67 4.24
CA PHE A 33 -3.42 -11.81 5.66
C PHE A 33 -4.65 -11.61 6.55
N GLU A 34 -5.39 -10.52 6.33
CA GLU A 34 -6.65 -10.22 7.02
C GLU A 34 -7.67 -11.35 6.87
N ALA A 35 -7.88 -11.86 5.66
CA ALA A 35 -8.81 -12.96 5.42
C ALA A 35 -8.44 -14.25 6.16
N LYS A 36 -7.14 -14.50 6.40
CA LYS A 36 -6.65 -15.71 7.08
C LYS A 36 -6.59 -15.54 8.61
N HIS A 37 -6.26 -14.35 9.09
CA HIS A 37 -5.98 -14.10 10.52
C HIS A 37 -7.11 -13.32 11.22
N GLY A 38 -8.02 -12.70 10.47
CA GLY A 38 -9.09 -11.85 10.99
C GLY A 38 -8.65 -10.42 11.32
N THR A 39 -7.37 -10.09 11.13
CA THR A 39 -6.79 -8.76 11.35
C THR A 39 -5.77 -8.43 10.27
N LEU A 40 -5.60 -7.15 9.94
CA LEU A 40 -4.48 -6.69 9.12
C LEU A 40 -3.14 -6.93 9.85
N PRO A 41 -2.02 -7.00 9.12
CA PRO A 41 -0.71 -7.13 9.73
C PRO A 41 -0.32 -5.83 10.45
N ASP A 42 0.44 -5.96 11.53
CA ASP A 42 1.06 -4.84 12.26
C ASP A 42 2.28 -4.28 11.49
N SER A 43 2.88 -5.08 10.60
CA SER A 43 4.00 -4.68 9.75
C SER A 43 4.07 -5.46 8.44
N LEU A 44 4.68 -4.89 7.40
CA LEU A 44 4.78 -5.55 6.09
C LEU A 44 5.61 -6.84 6.14
N GLU A 45 6.57 -6.95 7.06
CA GLU A 45 7.42 -8.13 7.23
C GLU A 45 6.61 -9.40 7.54
N GLN A 46 5.44 -9.27 8.19
CA GLN A 46 4.56 -10.40 8.50
C GLN A 46 3.95 -11.04 7.25
N LEU A 47 3.97 -10.34 6.11
CA LEU A 47 3.54 -10.88 4.83
C LEU A 47 4.54 -11.89 4.26
N VAL A 48 5.80 -11.85 4.71
CA VAL A 48 6.87 -12.72 4.22
C VAL A 48 7.06 -13.92 5.14
N PRO A 49 7.31 -15.13 4.61
CA PRO A 49 7.23 -15.51 3.20
C PRO A 49 5.83 -15.96 2.76
N GLY A 50 4.85 -15.95 3.68
CA GLY A 50 3.57 -16.67 3.51
C GLY A 50 2.59 -16.08 2.50
N PHE A 51 2.61 -14.75 2.30
CA PHE A 51 1.72 -14.02 1.40
C PHE A 51 2.47 -13.40 0.23
N VAL A 52 3.73 -13.00 0.45
CA VAL A 52 4.66 -12.61 -0.61
C VAL A 52 6.03 -13.24 -0.35
N PRO A 53 6.77 -13.67 -1.40
CA PRO A 53 8.06 -14.33 -1.23
C PRO A 53 9.15 -13.40 -0.66
N LYS A 54 9.04 -12.10 -0.95
CA LYS A 54 9.85 -11.01 -0.39
C LYS A 54 9.11 -9.70 -0.56
N LEU A 55 9.43 -8.70 0.27
CA LEU A 55 8.87 -7.37 0.09
C LEU A 55 9.31 -6.77 -1.25
N PRO A 56 8.37 -6.26 -2.06
CA PRO A 56 8.70 -5.63 -3.32
C PRO A 56 9.41 -4.29 -3.04
N PRO A 57 10.44 -3.95 -3.82
CA PRO A 57 11.12 -2.68 -3.65
C PRO A 57 10.22 -1.52 -4.08
N ALA A 58 10.25 -0.42 -3.34
CA ALA A 58 9.76 0.86 -3.84
C ALA A 58 10.70 1.41 -4.92
N LYS A 59 10.18 2.35 -5.73
CA LYS A 59 10.97 3.03 -6.78
C LYS A 59 12.17 3.79 -6.22
N PHE A 60 12.03 4.33 -5.02
CA PHE A 60 13.13 4.91 -4.24
C PHE A 60 13.31 4.11 -2.96
N SER A 61 14.55 3.90 -2.55
CA SER A 61 14.91 3.23 -1.29
C SER A 61 15.80 4.13 -0.44
N GLY A 62 15.44 4.31 0.83
CA GLY A 62 16.19 5.08 1.81
C GLY A 62 15.40 5.25 3.12
N PRO A 63 15.99 5.86 4.15
CA PRO A 63 15.33 6.03 5.46
C PRO A 63 14.03 6.84 5.39
N THR A 64 13.86 7.65 4.34
CA THR A 64 12.75 8.59 4.14
C THR A 64 12.02 8.35 2.81
N PHE A 65 12.45 7.36 2.03
CA PHE A 65 11.94 7.10 0.69
C PHE A 65 11.73 5.59 0.53
N GLY A 66 10.51 5.15 0.25
CA GLY A 66 10.19 3.74 0.25
C GLY A 66 8.70 3.48 0.30
N PHE A 67 8.32 2.22 0.52
CA PHE A 67 7.01 1.88 1.08
C PHE A 67 7.04 2.17 2.58
N THR A 68 6.05 2.89 3.07
CA THR A 68 5.79 3.08 4.51
C THR A 68 4.50 2.35 4.86
N TYR A 69 4.46 1.74 6.03
CA TYR A 69 3.24 1.13 6.55
C TYR A 69 3.06 1.59 7.98
N ASP A 70 2.08 2.47 8.16
CA ASP A 70 1.82 3.13 9.43
C ASP A 70 0.56 2.51 10.04
N VAL A 71 0.70 2.01 11.27
CA VAL A 71 -0.40 1.51 12.09
C VAL A 71 -0.61 2.49 13.23
N SER A 72 -1.79 3.08 13.31
CA SER A 72 -2.13 4.11 14.29
C SER A 72 -3.55 3.92 14.82
N GLY A 73 -3.98 4.74 15.77
CA GLY A 73 -5.32 4.64 16.36
C GLY A 73 -5.39 3.76 17.62
N ALA A 74 -6.62 3.52 18.09
CA ALA A 74 -6.87 2.72 19.28
C ALA A 74 -6.77 1.22 18.95
N LYS A 75 -6.47 0.38 19.93
CA LYS A 75 -6.26 -1.07 19.73
C LYS A 75 -7.49 -1.78 19.13
N ASP A 76 -8.68 -1.29 19.44
CA ASP A 76 -9.99 -1.79 18.99
C ASP A 76 -10.45 -1.17 17.66
N ALA A 77 -9.79 -0.10 17.20
CA ALA A 77 -10.04 0.55 15.92
C ALA A 77 -8.71 1.05 15.32
N PRO A 78 -7.80 0.12 14.95
CA PRO A 78 -6.55 0.51 14.32
C PRO A 78 -6.81 1.06 12.92
N HIS A 79 -5.93 1.95 12.49
CA HIS A 79 -5.95 2.59 11.19
C HIS A 79 -4.63 2.27 10.49
N HIS A 80 -4.72 1.58 9.36
CA HIS A 80 -3.57 1.10 8.60
C HIS A 80 -3.43 1.92 7.32
N VAL A 81 -2.23 2.45 7.08
CA VAL A 81 -1.93 3.26 5.91
C VAL A 81 -0.69 2.73 5.23
N LEU A 82 -0.81 2.33 3.97
CA LEU A 82 0.33 2.06 3.09
C LEU A 82 0.65 3.32 2.29
N GLY A 83 1.83 3.89 2.47
CA GLY A 83 2.34 5.03 1.70
C GLY A 83 3.52 4.64 0.81
N TRP A 84 3.76 5.38 -0.27
CA TRP A 84 5.02 5.29 -1.00
C TRP A 84 5.37 6.59 -1.72
N THR A 85 6.65 6.77 -2.04
CA THR A 85 7.11 7.92 -2.83
C THR A 85 7.18 7.57 -4.31
N ASP A 86 6.36 8.21 -5.13
CA ASP A 86 6.44 8.11 -6.60
C ASP A 86 7.39 9.16 -7.20
N ARG A 87 7.49 10.37 -6.61
CA ARG A 87 8.27 11.46 -7.21
C ARG A 87 8.87 12.45 -6.19
N ILE A 88 10.06 12.19 -5.67
CA ILE A 88 10.80 13.13 -4.81
C ILE A 88 10.89 14.55 -5.42
N PRO A 89 10.67 15.64 -4.65
CA PRO A 89 10.34 15.69 -3.22
C PRO A 89 8.84 15.56 -2.89
N PHE A 90 8.02 15.44 -3.92
CA PHE A 90 6.55 15.41 -3.91
C PHE A 90 6.02 13.99 -4.07
N GLY A 91 4.73 13.87 -4.34
CA GLY A 91 4.13 12.64 -4.84
C GLY A 91 4.25 11.47 -3.91
N ARG A 92 3.46 11.54 -2.84
CA ARG A 92 3.29 10.49 -1.85
C ARG A 92 1.87 9.94 -1.91
N PRO A 93 1.57 9.06 -2.88
CA PRO A 93 0.36 8.26 -2.81
C PRO A 93 0.31 7.48 -1.49
N PHE A 94 -0.91 7.27 -1.01
CA PHE A 94 -1.17 6.38 0.10
C PHE A 94 -2.50 5.66 -0.10
N TYR A 95 -2.68 4.57 0.63
CA TYR A 95 -3.90 3.78 0.65
C TYR A 95 -4.28 3.50 2.10
N VAL A 96 -5.53 3.80 2.44
CA VAL A 96 -6.14 3.56 3.75
C VAL A 96 -6.95 2.28 3.66
N PHE A 97 -6.59 1.29 4.49
CA PHE A 97 -7.21 -0.03 4.40
C PHE A 97 -8.65 -0.02 4.92
N GLU A 98 -8.92 0.66 6.02
CA GLU A 98 -10.26 0.66 6.63
C GLU A 98 -11.32 1.29 5.72
N GLU A 99 -10.89 2.24 4.87
CA GLU A 99 -11.76 2.99 3.97
C GLU A 99 -11.77 2.44 2.53
N ASP A 100 -10.93 1.46 2.22
CA ASP A 100 -10.64 1.01 0.85
C ASP A 100 -10.39 2.19 -0.11
N ARG A 101 -9.59 3.16 0.35
CA ARG A 101 -9.48 4.46 -0.30
C ARG A 101 -8.03 4.84 -0.61
N TRP A 102 -7.84 5.29 -1.83
CA TRP A 102 -6.61 5.92 -2.28
C TRP A 102 -6.59 7.40 -1.92
N GLY A 103 -5.42 7.88 -1.52
CA GLY A 103 -5.14 9.29 -1.27
C GLY A 103 -3.79 9.70 -1.84
N TYR A 104 -3.52 10.99 -1.79
CA TYR A 104 -2.28 11.57 -2.30
C TYR A 104 -1.88 12.77 -1.46
N LEU A 105 -0.62 12.80 -1.03
CA LEU A 105 0.02 13.93 -0.36
C LEU A 105 1.04 14.57 -1.30
N ASP A 106 1.02 15.91 -1.37
CA ASP A 106 1.97 16.75 -2.12
C ASP A 106 2.84 17.55 -1.13
#